data_AF-A0A914B1P0-F1
#
_entry.id   AF-A0A914B1P0-F1
#
_cell.length_a   1.000
_cell.length_b   1.000
_cell.length_c   1.000
_cell.angle_alpha   90.00
_cell.angle_beta   90.00
_cell.angle_gamma   90.00
#
_symmetry.space_group_name_H-M   'P 1'
#
loop_
_entity.id
_entity.type
_entity.pdbx_description
1 polymer ?
#
loop_
_entity_poly.entity_id
_entity_poly.type
_entity_poly.pdbx_seq_one_letter_code
_entity_poly.pdbx_strand_id
1 'polypeptide(L)'
;MDSEQVQYALLHDKYSRRYFEGVYPVNGLPQERVPWPSAFVITARSVPSFGMNHWVAVYITPYGEGEVFDSLGKPPKHPMLQEFLRNNTIRTVYNRLRIQGDYSEVCGHHVLFFLLQRCRGFHPEYIVRNFCPDRKLNDAFVECFARPLLIPPVNSPLL
;
A
#
# COMPACT_ATOMS: atom_id res chain seq x y z
N MET A 1 10.76 -4.71 -6.81
CA MET A 1 9.63 -5.45 -6.21
C MET A 1 8.54 -5.55 -7.24
N ASP A 2 7.99 -6.75 -7.43
CA ASP A 2 6.91 -6.99 -8.38
C ASP A 2 5.56 -7.24 -7.67
N SER A 3 4.45 -7.06 -8.40
CA SER A 3 3.08 -7.18 -7.88
C SER A 3 2.80 -8.56 -7.33
N GLU A 4 3.33 -9.60 -7.96
CA GLU A 4 3.21 -10.99 -7.50
C GLU A 4 3.83 -11.19 -6.12
N GLN A 5 4.99 -10.57 -5.85
CA GLN A 5 5.69 -10.71 -4.56
C GLN A 5 4.90 -10.03 -3.43
N VAL A 6 4.35 -8.85 -3.70
CA VAL A 6 3.53 -8.11 -2.72
C VAL A 6 2.22 -8.86 -2.44
N GLN A 7 1.58 -9.34 -3.50
CA GLN A 7 0.37 -10.14 -3.40
C GLN A 7 0.62 -11.41 -2.60
N TYR A 8 1.70 -12.13 -2.89
CA TYR A 8 2.11 -13.31 -2.13
C TYR A 8 2.25 -13.00 -0.64
N ALA A 9 3.04 -11.98 -0.29
CA ALA A 9 3.30 -11.61 1.10
C ALA A 9 2.01 -11.24 1.87
N LEU A 10 1.10 -10.47 1.26
CA LEU A 10 -0.13 -10.03 1.90
C LEU A 10 -1.19 -11.14 2.02
N LEU A 11 -1.25 -12.07 1.06
CA LEU A 11 -2.15 -13.22 1.12
C LEU A 11 -1.68 -14.30 2.11
N HIS A 12 -0.37 -14.41 2.35
CA HIS A 12 0.21 -15.40 3.27
C HIS A 12 0.37 -14.89 4.71
N ASP A 13 0.21 -13.58 4.96
CA ASP A 13 0.19 -13.03 6.31
C ASP A 13 -1.18 -13.23 6.98
N LYS A 14 -1.16 -13.83 8.18
CA LYS A 14 -2.37 -14.21 8.94
C LYS A 14 -3.29 -13.04 9.31
N TYR A 15 -2.78 -11.81 9.31
CA TYR A 15 -3.54 -10.60 9.63
C TYR A 15 -4.09 -9.92 8.38
N SER A 16 -3.27 -9.76 7.32
CA SER A 16 -3.72 -9.07 6.11
C SER A 16 -4.58 -9.91 5.18
N ARG A 17 -4.41 -11.23 5.13
CA ARG A 17 -5.09 -12.11 4.14
C ARG A 17 -6.61 -11.99 4.09
N ARG A 18 -7.24 -11.60 5.22
CA ARG A 18 -8.70 -11.49 5.35
C ARG A 18 -9.26 -10.15 4.88
N TYR A 19 -8.39 -9.17 4.66
CA TYR A 19 -8.74 -7.81 4.25
C TYR A 19 -8.17 -7.47 2.87
N PHE A 20 -7.13 -8.19 2.44
CA PHE A 20 -6.42 -7.87 1.22
C PHE A 20 -7.23 -8.26 -0.01
N GLU A 21 -7.63 -7.27 -0.79
CA GLU A 21 -8.46 -7.42 -1.99
C GLU A 21 -7.61 -7.57 -3.26
N GLY A 22 -6.37 -7.08 -3.26
CA GLY A 22 -5.44 -7.28 -4.37
C GLY A 22 -4.53 -6.11 -4.70
N VAL A 23 -3.72 -6.33 -5.75
CA VAL A 23 -2.88 -5.31 -6.38
C VAL A 23 -3.55 -4.85 -7.67
N TYR A 24 -3.89 -3.57 -7.76
CA TYR A 24 -4.60 -3.00 -8.89
C TYR A 24 -3.77 -1.92 -9.57
N PRO A 25 -3.71 -1.88 -10.92
CA PRO A 25 -3.37 -0.64 -11.59
C PRO A 25 -4.48 0.39 -11.33
N VAL A 26 -4.14 1.68 -11.27
CA VAL A 26 -5.11 2.73 -10.89
C VAL A 26 -6.33 2.81 -11.83
N ASN A 27 -6.16 2.40 -13.09
CA ASN A 27 -7.23 2.32 -14.08
C ASN A 27 -8.02 1.00 -14.05
N GLY A 28 -7.61 0.04 -13.22
CA GLY A 28 -8.29 -1.24 -13.01
C GLY A 28 -8.93 -1.36 -11.64
N LEU A 29 -9.14 -0.26 -10.92
CA LEU A 29 -9.81 -0.27 -9.63
C LEU A 29 -11.28 -0.76 -9.76
N PRO A 30 -11.81 -1.51 -8.78
CA PRO A 30 -13.20 -1.97 -8.80
C PRO A 30 -14.18 -0.80 -8.96
N GLN A 31 -15.17 -0.99 -9.84
CA GLN A 31 -16.27 -0.03 -10.02
C GLN A 31 -17.41 -0.29 -9.04
N GLU A 32 -17.54 -1.53 -8.58
CA GLU A 32 -18.52 -1.93 -7.58
C GLU A 32 -18.07 -1.55 -6.16
N ARG A 33 -19.02 -1.54 -5.23
CA ARG A 33 -18.72 -1.30 -3.82
C ARG A 33 -17.91 -2.45 -3.24
N VAL A 34 -16.82 -2.12 -2.55
CA VAL A 34 -15.96 -3.10 -1.88
C VAL A 34 -16.40 -3.31 -0.42
N PRO A 35 -16.16 -4.49 0.17
CA PRO A 35 -16.47 -4.75 1.57
C PRO A 35 -15.59 -3.92 2.50
N TRP A 36 -16.05 -3.69 3.73
CA TRP A 36 -15.26 -3.09 4.80
C TRP A 36 -15.06 -4.09 5.95
N PRO A 37 -13.89 -4.10 6.59
CA PRO A 37 -12.65 -3.44 6.17
C PRO A 37 -11.98 -4.13 4.96
N SER A 38 -11.20 -3.36 4.19
CA SER A 38 -10.48 -3.86 3.01
C SER A 38 -9.14 -3.15 2.79
N ALA A 39 -8.22 -3.82 2.11
CA ALA A 39 -6.85 -3.38 1.88
C ALA A 39 -6.46 -3.57 0.42
N PHE A 40 -5.91 -2.52 -0.19
CA PHE A 40 -5.56 -2.48 -1.61
C PHE A 40 -4.14 -1.97 -1.78
N VAL A 41 -3.44 -2.54 -2.75
CA VAL A 41 -2.22 -1.95 -3.31
C VAL A 41 -2.56 -1.37 -4.67
N ILE A 42 -2.22 -0.12 -4.91
CA ILE A 42 -2.57 0.58 -6.13
C ILE A 42 -1.29 1.05 -6.82
N THR A 43 -1.15 0.70 -8.09
CA THR A 43 0.02 1.03 -8.90
C THR A 43 -0.33 2.07 -9.97
N ALA A 44 0.55 3.06 -10.15
CA ALA A 44 0.41 4.08 -11.21
C ALA A 44 0.95 3.61 -12.58
N ARG A 45 1.28 2.31 -12.72
CA ARG A 45 2.04 1.72 -13.84
C ARG A 45 1.40 1.85 -15.22
N SER A 46 0.15 2.30 -15.32
CA SER A 46 -0.69 2.20 -16.52
C SER A 46 -1.04 3.54 -17.17
N VAL A 47 -0.45 4.65 -16.75
CA VAL A 47 -0.68 5.96 -17.38
C VAL A 47 0.62 6.46 -18.03
N PRO A 48 0.78 6.35 -19.37
CA PRO A 48 2.01 6.71 -20.09
C PRO A 48 2.47 8.17 -19.90
N SER A 49 1.58 9.07 -19.49
CA SER A 49 1.88 10.48 -19.20
C SER A 49 2.38 10.73 -17.77
N PHE A 50 2.44 9.70 -16.92
CA PHE A 50 2.98 9.79 -15.57
C PHE A 50 4.40 9.22 -15.55
N GLY A 51 5.39 10.08 -15.31
CA GLY A 51 6.73 9.63 -14.98
C GLY A 51 6.73 8.72 -13.73
N MET A 52 7.65 7.75 -13.73
CA MET A 52 8.00 6.77 -12.69
C MET A 52 6.88 5.89 -12.12
N ASN A 53 7.15 4.58 -12.07
CA ASN A 53 6.32 3.58 -11.40
C ASN A 53 6.17 3.92 -9.92
N HIS A 54 4.95 4.26 -9.47
CA HIS A 54 4.67 4.58 -8.07
C HIS A 54 3.58 3.67 -7.49
N TRP A 55 3.69 3.39 -6.20
CA TRP A 55 2.82 2.48 -5.45
C TRP A 55 2.23 3.21 -4.25
N VAL A 56 0.93 3.06 -4.04
CA VAL A 56 0.23 3.57 -2.86
C VAL A 56 -0.61 2.47 -2.23
N ALA A 57 -0.89 2.58 -0.95
CA ALA A 57 -1.80 1.68 -0.25
C ALA A 57 -3.12 2.40 0.05
N VAL A 58 -4.21 1.64 0.04
CA VAL A 58 -5.49 2.09 0.60
C VAL A 58 -5.95 1.05 1.60
N TYR A 59 -6.30 1.50 2.80
CA TYR A 59 -6.98 0.69 3.80
C TYR A 59 -8.33 1.35 4.12
N ILE A 60 -9.43 0.62 3.97
CA ILE A 60 -10.75 1.08 4.38
C ILE A 60 -11.08 0.44 5.72
N THR A 61 -11.31 1.28 6.73
CA THR A 61 -11.60 0.83 8.10
C THR A 61 -12.98 0.17 8.21
N PRO A 62 -13.25 -0.56 9.30
CA PRO A 62 -14.60 -1.08 9.58
C PRO A 62 -15.69 0.01 9.66
N TYR A 63 -15.29 1.28 9.84
CA TYR A 63 -16.18 2.43 9.95
C TYR A 63 -16.26 3.25 8.65
N GLY A 64 -15.65 2.77 7.56
CA GLY A 64 -15.73 3.43 6.25
C GLY A 64 -14.79 4.61 6.05
N GLU A 65 -13.85 4.87 6.97
CA GLU A 65 -12.76 5.79 6.72
C GLU A 65 -11.75 5.14 5.76
N GLY A 66 -11.43 5.81 4.66
CA GLY A 66 -10.36 5.43 3.74
C GLY A 66 -9.04 6.07 4.12
N GLU A 67 -8.05 5.25 4.42
CA GLU A 67 -6.69 5.66 4.75
C GLU A 67 -5.81 5.45 3.51
N VAL A 68 -5.37 6.55 2.89
CA VAL A 68 -4.43 6.50 1.76
C VAL A 68 -3.01 6.68 2.28
N PHE A 69 -2.16 5.70 2.00
CA PHE A 69 -0.74 5.77 2.30
C PHE A 69 0.09 5.95 1.03
N ASP A 70 0.87 7.04 1.02
CA ASP A 70 1.89 7.32 0.03
C ASP A 70 3.20 7.63 0.77
N SER A 71 4.23 6.82 0.57
CA SER A 71 5.54 7.00 1.23
C SER A 71 6.23 8.34 0.91
N LEU A 72 5.81 9.04 -0.15
CA LEU A 72 6.25 10.40 -0.50
C LEU A 72 5.43 11.51 0.18
N GLY A 73 4.40 11.15 0.95
CA GLY A 73 3.51 12.07 1.68
C GLY A 73 2.57 12.88 0.77
N LYS A 74 2.26 12.35 -0.42
CA LYS A 74 1.44 13.08 -1.42
C LYS A 74 -0.05 12.78 -1.22
N PRO A 75 -0.93 13.77 -1.45
CA PRO A 75 -2.37 13.54 -1.45
C PRO A 75 -2.80 12.69 -2.67
N PRO A 76 -3.90 11.92 -2.58
CA PRO A 76 -4.44 11.14 -3.70
C PRO A 76 -5.03 12.08 -4.76
N LYS A 77 -4.21 12.52 -5.71
CA LYS A 77 -4.62 13.44 -6.79
C LYS A 77 -5.12 12.74 -8.04
N HIS A 78 -4.92 11.43 -8.16
CA HIS A 78 -5.32 10.71 -9.37
C HIS A 78 -6.85 10.62 -9.46
N PRO A 79 -7.49 11.07 -10.56
CA PRO A 79 -8.95 11.13 -10.66
C PRO A 79 -9.64 9.79 -10.41
N MET A 80 -9.11 8.70 -10.97
CA MET A 80 -9.70 7.36 -10.75
C MET A 80 -9.53 6.84 -9.32
N LEU A 81 -8.47 7.24 -8.63
CA LEU A 81 -8.30 6.92 -7.21
C LEU A 81 -9.28 7.74 -6.36
N GLN A 82 -9.45 9.02 -6.67
CA GLN A 82 -10.44 9.86 -6.01
C GLN A 82 -11.87 9.36 -6.23
N GLU A 83 -12.18 8.90 -7.44
CA GLU A 83 -13.45 8.26 -7.78
C GLU A 83 -13.69 7.02 -6.92
N PHE A 84 -12.72 6.11 -6.89
CA PHE A 84 -12.76 4.90 -6.08
C PHE A 84 -12.99 5.23 -4.60
N LEU A 85 -12.24 6.19 -4.04
CA LEU A 85 -12.37 6.61 -2.65
C LEU A 85 -13.75 7.23 -2.37
N ARG A 86 -14.27 8.07 -3.27
CA ARG A 86 -15.59 8.69 -3.12
C ARG A 86 -16.71 7.66 -3.10
N ASN A 87 -16.59 6.59 -3.88
CA ASN A 87 -17.63 5.56 -3.98
C ASN A 87 -17.57 4.54 -2.85
N ASN A 88 -16.41 4.37 -2.22
CA ASN A 88 -16.14 3.29 -1.26
C ASN A 88 -15.84 3.77 0.17
N THR A 89 -15.84 5.07 0.46
CA THR A 89 -15.48 5.60 1.79
C THR A 89 -16.44 6.71 2.22
N ILE A 90 -16.64 6.87 3.54
CA ILE A 90 -17.39 7.98 4.14
C ILE A 90 -16.54 9.25 4.16
N ARG A 91 -15.25 9.07 4.48
CA ARG A 91 -14.24 10.13 4.46
C ARG A 91 -12.89 9.53 4.12
N THR A 92 -12.00 10.37 3.61
CA THR A 92 -10.64 9.95 3.25
C THR A 92 -9.62 10.75 4.05
N VAL A 93 -8.62 10.06 4.60
CA VAL A 93 -7.43 10.62 5.23
C VAL A 93 -6.18 10.13 4.48
N TYR A 94 -5.07 10.86 4.62
CA TYR A 94 -3.80 10.46 4.02
C TYR A 94 -2.62 10.94 4.85
N ASN A 95 -1.49 10.24 4.76
CA ASN A 95 -0.27 10.68 5.42
C ASN A 95 0.37 11.86 4.68
N ARG A 96 0.78 12.89 5.42
CA ARG A 96 1.47 14.08 4.88
C ARG A 96 2.99 14.01 5.03
N LEU A 97 3.48 13.12 5.89
CA LEU A 97 4.90 12.97 6.13
C LEU A 97 5.52 12.13 5.02
N ARG A 98 6.53 12.69 4.34
CA ARG A 98 7.42 11.95 3.45
C ARG A 98 8.41 11.14 4.28
N ILE A 99 8.42 9.83 4.06
CA ILE A 99 9.31 8.89 4.73
C ILE A 99 10.28 8.19 3.77
N GLN A 100 10.00 8.20 2.46
CA GLN A 100 10.84 7.67 1.40
C GLN A 100 11.81 8.72 0.83
N GLY A 101 13.01 8.29 0.41
CA GLY A 101 13.97 9.13 -0.32
C GLY A 101 13.52 9.54 -1.72
N ASP A 102 14.04 10.67 -2.24
CA ASP A 102 13.53 11.30 -3.47
C ASP A 102 13.80 10.50 -4.76
N TYR A 103 14.88 9.71 -4.78
CA TYR A 103 15.30 8.87 -5.91
C TYR A 103 15.17 7.37 -5.62
N SER A 104 14.45 7.04 -4.55
CA SER A 104 14.29 5.67 -4.08
C SER A 104 13.21 4.94 -4.86
N GLU A 105 13.48 3.70 -5.25
CA GLU A 105 12.52 2.85 -5.97
C GLU A 105 11.78 1.88 -5.04
N VAL A 106 11.90 2.07 -3.71
CA VAL A 106 11.42 1.11 -2.70
C VAL A 106 9.98 1.38 -2.22
N CYS A 107 9.21 2.21 -2.93
CA CYS A 107 7.84 2.57 -2.53
C CYS A 107 6.93 1.35 -2.29
N GLY A 108 7.10 0.27 -3.05
CA GLY A 108 6.41 -1.00 -2.82
C GLY A 108 6.73 -1.64 -1.46
N HIS A 109 7.98 -1.53 -0.98
CA HIS A 109 8.39 -2.03 0.34
C HIS A 109 7.73 -1.22 1.46
N HIS A 110 7.63 0.10 1.29
CA HIS A 110 6.88 0.97 2.21
C HIS A 110 5.39 0.61 2.26
N VAL A 111 4.76 0.40 1.09
CA VAL A 111 3.35 -0.01 1.00
C VAL A 111 3.11 -1.35 1.69
N LEU A 112 3.98 -2.34 1.44
CA LEU A 112 3.91 -3.64 2.09
C LEU A 112 4.02 -3.52 3.61
N PHE A 113 5.02 -2.78 4.10
CA PHE A 113 5.20 -2.53 5.53
C PHE A 113 3.95 -1.89 6.13
N PHE A 114 3.44 -0.81 5.51
CA PHE A 114 2.25 -0.10 5.98
C PHE A 114 1.04 -1.03 6.10
N LEU A 115 0.70 -1.78 5.05
CA LEU A 115 -0.48 -2.67 5.08
C LEU A 115 -0.35 -3.79 6.12
N LEU A 116 0.84 -4.37 6.25
CA LEU A 116 1.09 -5.40 7.27
C LEU A 116 0.92 -4.86 8.68
N GLN A 117 1.42 -3.66 8.98
CA GLN A 117 1.20 -3.02 10.29
C GLN A 117 -0.28 -2.64 10.46
N ARG A 118 -0.90 -2.07 9.42
CA ARG A 118 -2.28 -1.60 9.50
C ARG A 118 -3.27 -2.73 9.75
N CYS A 119 -3.08 -3.87 9.09
CA CYS A 119 -3.91 -5.07 9.28
C CYS A 119 -3.71 -5.74 10.66
N ARG A 120 -2.60 -5.45 11.36
CA ARG A 120 -2.39 -5.85 12.77
C ARG A 120 -3.09 -4.92 13.77
N GLY A 121 -3.74 -3.85 13.30
CA GLY A 121 -4.48 -2.90 14.13
C GLY A 121 -3.68 -1.66 14.55
N PHE A 122 -2.47 -1.46 14.02
CA PHE A 122 -1.73 -0.22 14.29
C PHE A 122 -2.37 0.97 13.59
N HIS A 123 -2.48 2.09 14.29
CA HIS A 123 -3.02 3.35 13.75
C HIS A 123 -2.11 3.90 12.63
N PRO A 124 -2.66 4.43 11.52
CA PRO A 124 -1.85 4.88 10.38
C PRO A 124 -0.80 5.96 10.76
N GLU A 125 -1.18 6.94 11.56
CA GLU A 125 -0.26 7.97 12.08
C GLU A 125 0.83 7.38 12.95
N TYR A 126 0.53 6.33 13.74
CA TYR A 126 1.55 5.66 14.53
C TYR A 126 2.57 4.99 13.61
N ILE A 127 2.12 4.26 12.59
CA ILE A 127 3.01 3.60 11.62
C ILE A 127 3.95 4.63 10.97
N VAL A 128 3.39 5.73 10.48
CA VAL A 128 4.16 6.77 9.76
C VAL A 128 5.10 7.54 10.69
N ARG A 129 4.70 7.84 11.92
CA ARG A 129 5.53 8.61 12.88
C ARG A 129 6.68 7.82 13.50
N ASN A 130 6.66 6.48 13.41
CA ASN A 130 7.76 5.65 13.89
C ASN A 130 8.95 5.58 12.91
N PHE A 131 8.81 6.12 11.70
CA PHE A 131 9.95 6.33 10.82
C PHE A 131 10.84 7.47 11.32
N CYS A 132 12.14 7.35 11.09
CA CYS A 132 13.09 8.37 11.49
C CYS A 132 13.18 9.50 10.45
N PRO A 133 13.78 10.65 10.79
CA PRO A 133 13.99 11.74 9.83
C PRO A 133 14.90 11.37 8.64
N ASP A 134 15.78 10.37 8.81
CA ASP A 134 16.65 9.89 7.75
C ASP A 134 15.92 8.91 6.82
N ARG A 135 15.59 9.41 5.64
CA ARG A 135 14.85 8.67 4.61
C ARG A 135 15.65 7.50 4.02
N LYS A 136 16.98 7.58 4.01
CA LYS A 136 17.82 6.46 3.54
C LYS A 136 17.77 5.31 4.54
N LEU A 137 17.79 5.62 5.83
CA LEU A 137 17.61 4.60 6.88
C LEU A 137 16.21 3.99 6.83
N ASN A 138 15.18 4.79 6.59
CA ASN A 138 13.82 4.29 6.41
C ASN A 138 13.71 3.33 5.21
N ASP A 139 14.30 3.70 4.08
CA ASP A 139 14.34 2.88 2.87
C ASP A 139 15.05 1.55 3.12
N ALA A 140 16.26 1.59 3.71
CA ALA A 140 17.01 0.39 4.07
C ALA A 140 16.24 -0.50 5.08
N PHE A 141 15.54 0.11 6.03
CA PHE A 141 14.71 -0.60 6.99
C PHE A 141 13.58 -1.37 6.32
N VAL A 142 12.77 -0.74 5.46
CA VAL A 142 11.65 -1.43 4.80
C VAL A 142 12.13 -2.47 3.79
N GLU A 143 13.27 -2.24 3.13
CA GLU A 143 13.89 -3.24 2.26
C GLU A 143 14.33 -4.47 3.06
N CYS A 144 15.02 -4.27 4.18
CA CYS A 144 15.46 -5.36 5.05
C CYS A 144 14.26 -6.13 5.62
N PHE A 145 13.22 -5.41 6.06
CA PHE A 145 11.99 -5.98 6.58
C PHE A 145 11.25 -6.84 5.55
N ALA A 146 11.08 -6.33 4.33
CA ALA A 146 10.25 -6.99 3.32
C ALA A 146 10.96 -8.15 2.64
N ARG A 147 12.29 -8.10 2.46
CA ARG A 147 13.07 -9.12 1.74
C ARG A 147 12.72 -10.58 2.08
N PRO A 148 12.63 -11.01 3.36
CA PRO A 148 12.26 -12.39 3.69
C PRO A 148 10.80 -12.75 3.37
N LEU A 149 9.92 -11.77 3.14
CA LEU A 149 8.50 -11.97 2.85
C LEU A 149 8.21 -12.15 1.36
N LEU A 150 9.13 -11.72 0.49
CA LEU A 150 8.95 -11.70 -0.97
C LEU A 150 9.38 -12.99 -1.66
N ILE A 151 9.97 -13.93 -0.92
CA ILE A 151 10.47 -15.19 -1.45
C ILE A 151 9.44 -16.26 -1.05
N PRO A 152 8.64 -16.79 -1.99
CA PRO A 152 7.84 -17.97 -1.70
C PRO A 152 8.78 -19.13 -1.32
N PRO A 153 8.41 -19.98 -0.34
CA PRO A 153 9.12 -21.22 -0.08
C PRO A 153 9.28 -21.99 -1.39
N VAL A 154 10.47 -22.58 -1.60
CA VAL A 154 10.87 -23.31 -2.82
C VAL A 154 9.84 -24.38 -3.28
N ASN A 155 8.91 -24.78 -2.41
CA ASN A 155 7.87 -25.78 -2.67
C ASN A 155 6.42 -25.23 -2.56
N SER A 156 6.19 -23.92 -2.62
CA SER A 156 4.82 -23.40 -2.66
C SER A 156 4.26 -23.57 -4.08
N PRO A 157 3.14 -24.29 -4.26
CA PRO A 157 2.48 -24.32 -5.55
C PRO A 157 2.04 -22.89 -5.89
N LEU A 158 2.51 -22.39 -7.04
CA LEU A 158 1.98 -21.17 -7.63
C LEU A 158 0.49 -21.39 -7.86
N LEU A 159 -0.31 -20.45 -7.35
CA LEU A 159 -1.77 -20.40 -7.55
C LEU A 159 -2.13 -20.46 -9.03
#